data_AF-A0A5C5FX64-F1
#
_entry.id   AF-A0A5C5FX64-F1
#
_cell.length_a   1.000
_cell.length_b   1.000
_cell.length_c   1.000
_cell.angle_alpha   90.00
_cell.angle_beta   90.00
_cell.angle_gamma   90.00
#
_symmetry.space_group_name_H-M   'P 1'
#
loop_
_entity.id
_entity.type
_entity.pdbx_description
1 polymer ?
#
loop_
_entity_poly.entity_id
_entity_poly.type
_entity_poly.pdbx_seq_one_letter_code
_entity_poly.pdbx_strand_id
1 'polypeptide(L)'
;MSDFSPSELPTSSQLDAARKLSVLDEQGQEVPFAALVDGHKAIVIFIRHFFCGLCQDYLSFLSTHLPPSLLSTHSTKLVVIGCGSPSLIAPYRARLECPFDVYADPDKHLYKALGMTKRTLEMGGDKPEYLKGGMVGNVMSSITSALSFGKLASPGDMRQIGGEFVFDKAGNPTWCHRMEQRVPKAETALLRLLSGASVPSRRSADARTPRGASSSALHSPSPSIAALAMYLPLADDVGHALEHAARYLVKRAEDEGEAPQPFELTHTQWVTVYWIQATVVLYLFCWNLYGARTLLFPLKLTAVSVHEGWRCSHGIAGTLTGAKVESLILDPNQGGSTRMVGGWAFVSLPAGYIGSTVIGAALIFAGFDQKASKIAAIPLFVHLSIVAYWARTSRFTLLNVTFIQGLILIFYIVQHAAFLRFLLLLIGCMNGASLVWDQLDDPHSTTIDRSPSVPPQKINESDVCAFQRQYPWLPAQVWGAIWTLFSCAGLTAGILGGIVCFKNDFAQQYFDAQTFLPT
;
A
#
# COMPACT_ATOMS: atom_id res chain seq x y z
N MET A 1 1.12 17.67 -26.22
CA MET A 1 1.80 16.68 -25.37
C MET A 1 2.70 15.89 -26.31
N SER A 2 4.02 16.01 -26.18
CA SER A 2 4.95 15.15 -26.94
C SER A 2 4.83 13.73 -26.40
N ASP A 3 4.47 12.77 -27.25
CA ASP A 3 4.39 11.37 -26.86
C ASP A 3 5.74 10.90 -26.30
N PHE A 4 5.71 10.26 -25.13
CA PHE A 4 6.90 9.69 -24.52
C PHE A 4 7.37 8.50 -25.38
N SER A 5 8.57 8.61 -25.94
CA SER A 5 9.16 7.58 -26.78
C SER A 5 10.44 7.04 -26.12
N PRO A 6 10.55 5.72 -25.87
CA PRO A 6 11.68 5.13 -25.16
C PRO A 6 12.97 5.14 -25.97
N SER A 7 12.92 5.08 -27.29
CA SER A 7 14.10 4.88 -28.15
C SER A 7 14.31 5.95 -29.22
N GLU A 8 13.41 6.92 -29.32
CA GLU A 8 13.53 8.01 -30.30
C GLU A 8 14.57 9.04 -29.87
N LEU A 9 15.52 9.33 -30.78
CA LEU A 9 16.60 10.26 -30.51
C LEU A 9 16.05 11.66 -30.13
N PRO A 10 16.72 12.38 -29.22
CA PRO A 10 16.34 13.77 -28.90
C PRO A 10 16.27 14.63 -30.17
N THR A 11 15.21 15.41 -30.29
CA THR A 11 15.10 16.42 -31.36
C THR A 11 16.18 17.49 -31.23
N SER A 12 16.53 18.17 -32.32
CA SER A 12 17.56 19.22 -32.29
C SER A 12 17.26 20.31 -31.24
N SER A 13 16.00 20.69 -31.08
CA SER A 13 15.58 21.67 -30.07
C SER A 13 15.77 21.18 -28.63
N GLN A 14 15.52 19.89 -28.37
CA GLN A 14 15.78 19.26 -27.06
C GLN A 14 17.28 19.19 -26.77
N LEU A 15 18.09 18.86 -27.79
CA LEU A 15 19.54 18.81 -27.66
C LEU A 15 20.14 20.21 -27.41
N ASP A 16 19.67 21.23 -28.14
CA ASP A 16 20.07 22.62 -27.94
C ASP A 16 19.70 23.14 -26.55
N ALA A 17 18.54 22.74 -26.03
CA ALA A 17 18.13 23.05 -24.67
C ALA A 17 19.04 22.33 -23.64
N ALA A 18 19.30 21.05 -23.84
CA ALA A 18 20.16 20.25 -22.96
C ALA A 18 21.60 20.78 -22.90
N ARG A 19 22.15 21.21 -24.03
CA ARG A 19 23.52 21.76 -24.14
C ARG A 19 23.73 23.07 -23.38
N LYS A 20 22.65 23.83 -23.12
CA LYS A 20 22.68 25.08 -22.35
C LYS A 20 22.59 24.86 -20.83
N LEU A 21 22.31 23.64 -20.39
CA LEU A 21 22.17 23.31 -18.98
C LEU A 21 23.51 22.88 -18.38
N SER A 22 23.64 23.08 -17.07
CA SER A 22 24.78 22.63 -16.26
C SER A 22 24.34 21.53 -15.29
N VAL A 23 25.29 20.69 -14.90
CA VAL A 23 25.15 19.72 -13.80
C VAL A 23 26.18 20.04 -12.73
N LEU A 24 25.98 19.52 -11.52
CA LEU A 24 26.85 19.78 -10.38
C LEU A 24 27.86 18.64 -10.21
N ASP A 25 29.12 18.98 -10.01
CA ASP A 25 30.16 18.01 -9.63
C ASP A 25 30.11 17.64 -8.14
N GLU A 26 31.06 16.82 -7.67
CA GLU A 26 31.15 16.38 -6.28
C GLU A 26 31.31 17.54 -5.28
N GLN A 27 31.92 18.66 -5.70
CA GLN A 27 32.11 19.86 -4.90
C GLN A 27 30.92 20.84 -5.01
N GLY A 28 29.92 20.52 -5.84
CA GLY A 28 28.77 21.38 -6.10
C GLY A 28 29.05 22.51 -7.09
N GLN A 29 30.12 22.43 -7.89
CA GLN A 29 30.40 23.39 -8.96
C GLN A 29 29.65 23.02 -10.23
N GLU A 30 29.20 24.05 -10.96
CA GLU A 30 28.48 23.87 -12.22
C GLU A 30 29.43 23.49 -13.37
N VAL A 31 29.10 22.39 -14.03
CA VAL A 31 29.78 21.87 -15.22
C VAL A 31 28.78 21.85 -16.38
N PRO A 32 29.04 22.57 -17.49
CA PRO A 32 28.16 22.57 -18.66
C PRO A 32 27.99 21.17 -19.25
N PHE A 33 26.77 20.77 -19.57
CA PHE A 33 26.50 19.45 -20.15
C PHE A 33 27.26 19.22 -21.47
N ALA A 34 27.42 20.26 -22.29
CA ALA A 34 28.20 20.20 -23.54
C ALA A 34 29.65 19.71 -23.31
N ALA A 35 30.29 20.13 -22.21
CA ALA A 35 31.65 19.71 -21.88
C ALA A 35 31.75 18.21 -21.54
N LEU A 36 30.64 17.58 -21.16
CA LEU A 36 30.57 16.15 -20.84
C LEU A 36 30.40 15.26 -22.08
N VAL A 37 29.90 15.81 -23.20
CA VAL A 37 29.53 15.03 -24.39
C VAL A 37 30.32 15.38 -25.65
N ASP A 38 30.95 16.56 -25.71
CA ASP A 38 31.65 17.02 -26.91
C ASP A 38 33.11 16.54 -26.99
N GLY A 39 33.61 16.32 -28.21
CA GLY A 39 35.01 16.02 -28.50
C GLY A 39 35.43 14.55 -28.34
N HIS A 40 34.55 13.70 -27.82
CA HIS A 40 34.79 12.28 -27.60
C HIS A 40 33.49 11.49 -27.69
N LYS A 41 33.56 10.16 -27.81
CA LYS A 41 32.34 9.34 -27.74
C LYS A 41 31.90 9.31 -26.28
N ALA A 42 30.68 9.73 -25.96
CA ALA A 42 30.22 9.80 -24.58
C ALA A 42 29.03 8.86 -24.34
N ILE A 43 29.07 8.12 -23.23
CA ILE A 43 27.95 7.32 -22.71
C ILE A 43 27.47 8.03 -21.45
N VAL A 44 26.24 8.53 -21.48
CA VAL A 44 25.64 9.25 -20.35
C VAL A 44 24.56 8.37 -19.74
N ILE A 45 24.74 8.01 -18.46
CA ILE A 45 23.82 7.17 -17.71
C ILE A 45 23.12 8.02 -16.66
N PHE A 46 21.82 8.21 -16.83
CA PHE A 46 20.97 8.86 -15.84
C PHE A 46 20.45 7.81 -14.85
N ILE A 47 20.89 7.91 -13.60
CA ILE A 47 20.36 7.06 -12.52
C ILE A 47 19.08 7.67 -11.95
N ARG A 48 18.27 6.84 -11.28
CA ARG A 48 17.00 7.28 -10.69
C ARG A 48 17.20 8.20 -9.50
N HIS A 49 17.96 7.73 -8.51
CA HIS A 49 18.30 8.44 -7.27
C HIS A 49 19.46 7.70 -6.59
N PHE A 50 20.23 8.38 -5.75
CA PHE A 50 21.45 7.80 -5.14
C PHE A 50 21.17 6.63 -4.17
N PHE A 51 19.94 6.53 -3.63
CA PHE A 51 19.56 5.43 -2.73
C PHE A 51 18.94 4.23 -3.46
N CYS A 52 18.96 4.20 -4.79
CA CYS A 52 18.33 3.13 -5.55
C CYS A 52 19.25 1.90 -5.62
N GLY A 53 18.92 0.84 -4.87
CA GLY A 53 19.68 -0.42 -4.93
C GLY A 53 19.79 -1.00 -6.35
N LEU A 54 18.78 -0.82 -7.20
CA LEU A 54 18.84 -1.26 -8.60
C LEU A 54 19.87 -0.46 -9.42
N CYS A 55 19.97 0.85 -9.21
CA CYS A 55 20.98 1.67 -9.88
C CYS A 55 22.38 1.36 -9.36
N GLN A 56 22.51 1.04 -8.07
CA GLN A 56 23.76 0.61 -7.46
C GLN A 56 24.26 -0.69 -8.09
N ASP A 57 23.41 -1.73 -8.14
CA ASP A 57 23.74 -3.01 -8.77
C ASP A 57 24.10 -2.84 -10.25
N TYR A 58 23.35 -1.99 -10.96
CA TYR A 58 23.60 -1.70 -12.36
C TYR A 58 24.97 -1.03 -12.58
N LEU A 59 25.34 -0.05 -11.75
CA LEU A 59 26.66 0.58 -11.83
C LEU A 59 27.80 -0.37 -11.45
N SER A 60 27.61 -1.23 -10.44
CA SER A 60 28.59 -2.27 -10.10
C SER A 60 28.75 -3.31 -11.21
N PHE A 61 27.67 -3.64 -11.92
CA PHE A 61 27.75 -4.49 -13.10
C PHE A 61 28.54 -3.81 -14.24
N LEU A 62 28.25 -2.53 -14.50
CA LEU A 62 28.95 -1.77 -15.53
C LEU A 62 30.43 -1.54 -15.19
N SER A 63 30.79 -1.29 -13.94
CA SER A 63 32.20 -1.14 -13.56
C SER A 63 33.00 -2.41 -13.81
N THR A 64 32.36 -3.58 -13.64
CA THR A 64 32.97 -4.89 -13.89
C THR A 64 33.12 -5.19 -15.39
N HIS A 65 32.14 -4.80 -16.22
CA HIS A 65 32.12 -5.15 -17.66
C HIS A 65 32.68 -4.05 -18.58
N LEU A 66 32.69 -2.80 -18.13
CA LEU A 66 33.20 -1.62 -18.85
C LEU A 66 34.28 -0.92 -18.01
N PRO A 67 35.42 -1.58 -17.74
CA PRO A 67 36.49 -0.96 -17.00
C PRO A 67 37.05 0.26 -17.77
N PRO A 68 37.62 1.27 -17.08
CA PRO A 68 38.19 2.45 -17.72
C PRO A 68 39.23 2.16 -18.79
N SER A 69 39.95 1.05 -18.68
CA SER A 69 40.91 0.57 -19.68
C SER A 69 40.24 0.30 -21.04
N LEU A 70 39.11 -0.40 -21.04
CA LEU A 70 38.34 -0.71 -22.25
C LEU A 70 37.69 0.53 -22.85
N LEU A 71 37.15 1.40 -21.99
CA LEU A 71 36.57 2.68 -22.42
C LEU A 71 37.63 3.56 -23.11
N SER A 72 38.85 3.61 -22.56
CA SER A 72 39.97 4.35 -23.13
C SER A 72 40.41 3.81 -24.50
N THR A 73 40.45 2.48 -24.69
CA THR A 73 40.75 1.84 -25.98
C THR A 73 39.80 2.32 -27.09
N HIS A 74 38.53 2.56 -26.75
CA HIS A 74 37.52 3.03 -27.70
C HIS A 74 37.32 4.55 -27.69
N SER A 75 38.22 5.32 -27.06
CA SER A 75 38.10 6.78 -26.91
C SER A 75 36.70 7.20 -26.42
N THR A 76 36.13 6.40 -25.52
CA THR A 76 34.77 6.55 -25.01
C THR A 76 34.83 6.96 -23.55
N LYS A 77 34.05 7.95 -23.14
CA LYS A 77 33.90 8.36 -21.74
C LYS A 77 32.52 7.94 -21.24
N LEU A 78 32.45 7.37 -20.04
CA LEU A 78 31.20 7.04 -19.39
C LEU A 78 30.98 7.99 -18.22
N VAL A 79 29.85 8.67 -18.23
CA VAL A 79 29.44 9.67 -17.24
C VAL A 79 28.12 9.25 -16.62
N VAL A 80 27.99 9.37 -15.30
CA VAL A 80 26.77 9.07 -14.55
C VAL A 80 26.17 10.36 -14.03
N ILE A 81 24.87 10.56 -14.18
CA ILE A 81 24.14 11.73 -13.70
C ILE A 81 22.98 11.25 -12.80
N GLY A 82 22.91 11.76 -11.57
CA GLY A 82 21.83 11.49 -10.62
C GLY A 82 21.00 12.72 -10.30
N CYS A 83 19.80 12.55 -9.76
CA CYS A 83 18.92 13.68 -9.40
C CYS A 83 18.91 14.07 -7.91
N GLY A 84 19.86 13.54 -7.12
CA GLY A 84 19.99 13.89 -5.70
C GLY A 84 21.05 14.95 -5.43
N SER A 85 21.29 15.24 -4.15
CA SER A 85 22.27 16.25 -3.72
C SER A 85 23.71 15.92 -4.17
N PRO A 86 24.51 16.90 -4.61
CA PRO A 86 25.93 16.71 -4.93
C PRO A 86 26.75 16.11 -3.78
N SER A 87 26.37 16.43 -2.53
CA SER A 87 26.99 15.88 -1.32
C SER A 87 26.90 14.36 -1.21
N LEU A 88 26.03 13.70 -1.97
CA LEU A 88 25.90 12.25 -2.03
C LEU A 88 26.86 11.59 -3.03
N ILE A 89 27.50 12.36 -3.92
CA ILE A 89 28.38 11.82 -4.96
C ILE A 89 29.58 11.12 -4.34
N ALA A 90 30.33 11.79 -3.47
CA ALA A 90 31.54 11.25 -2.83
C ALA A 90 31.26 9.92 -2.09
N PRO A 91 30.29 9.84 -1.16
CA PRO A 91 30.04 8.60 -0.44
C PRO A 91 29.42 7.53 -1.36
N TYR A 92 28.66 7.91 -2.39
CA TYR A 92 28.11 6.95 -3.38
C TYR A 92 29.21 6.30 -4.22
N ARG A 93 30.20 7.08 -4.68
CA ARG A 93 31.37 6.55 -5.39
C ARG A 93 32.21 5.63 -4.51
N ALA A 94 32.46 6.04 -3.26
CA ALA A 94 33.22 5.24 -2.30
C ALA A 94 32.55 3.89 -2.00
N ARG A 95 31.22 3.87 -1.83
CA ARG A 95 30.47 2.64 -1.55
C ARG A 95 30.48 1.64 -2.72
N LEU A 96 30.37 2.13 -3.95
CA LEU A 96 30.28 1.29 -5.14
C LEU A 96 31.63 0.98 -5.78
N GLU A 97 32.71 1.56 -5.25
CA GLU A 97 34.03 1.59 -5.90
C GLU A 97 33.91 2.03 -7.37
N CYS A 98 33.04 3.02 -7.62
CA CYS A 98 32.66 3.42 -8.98
C CYS A 98 33.80 4.21 -9.66
N PRO A 99 34.35 3.71 -10.78
CA PRO A 99 35.46 4.37 -11.46
C PRO A 99 35.02 5.52 -12.39
N PHE A 100 33.71 5.68 -12.60
CA PHE A 100 33.14 6.65 -13.55
C PHE A 100 32.95 8.03 -12.92
N ASP A 101 32.97 9.07 -13.75
CA ASP A 101 32.61 10.43 -13.31
C ASP A 101 31.12 10.52 -12.99
N VAL A 102 30.78 11.03 -11.81
CA VAL A 102 29.39 11.14 -11.32
C VAL A 102 29.06 12.60 -11.06
N TYR A 103 27.91 13.05 -11.58
CA TYR A 103 27.38 14.41 -11.43
C TYR A 103 25.94 14.38 -10.90
N ALA A 104 25.45 15.54 -10.45
CA ALA A 104 24.11 15.72 -9.91
C ALA A 104 23.32 16.80 -10.68
N ASP A 105 22.05 16.52 -10.99
CA ASP A 105 21.04 17.47 -11.47
C ASP A 105 19.81 17.44 -10.52
N PRO A 106 19.87 18.12 -9.36
CA PRO A 106 18.80 18.09 -8.36
C PRO A 106 17.45 18.58 -8.91
N ASP A 107 17.48 19.58 -9.79
CA ASP A 107 16.29 20.22 -10.37
C ASP A 107 15.69 19.44 -11.54
N LYS A 108 16.42 18.42 -12.04
CA LYS A 108 16.01 17.53 -13.14
C LYS A 108 15.78 18.30 -14.45
N HIS A 109 16.45 19.42 -14.64
CA HIS A 109 16.31 20.22 -15.86
C HIS A 109 16.83 19.45 -17.07
N LEU A 110 17.95 18.74 -16.92
CA LEU A 110 18.54 17.95 -17.99
C LEU A 110 17.72 16.69 -18.28
N TYR A 111 17.16 16.07 -17.23
CA TYR A 111 16.22 14.95 -17.38
C TYR A 111 15.00 15.36 -18.24
N LYS A 112 14.40 16.51 -17.94
CA LYS A 112 13.26 17.03 -18.70
C LYS A 112 13.65 17.42 -20.13
N ALA A 113 14.78 18.10 -20.32
CA ALA A 113 15.25 18.52 -21.64
C ALA A 113 15.45 17.33 -22.59
N LEU A 114 16.00 16.22 -22.08
CA LEU A 114 16.22 14.99 -22.85
C LEU A 114 14.98 14.08 -22.95
N GLY A 115 13.82 14.52 -22.47
CA GLY A 115 12.55 13.80 -22.60
C GLY A 115 12.33 12.68 -21.60
N MET A 116 13.11 12.60 -20.51
CA MET A 116 12.88 11.68 -19.38
C MET A 116 11.78 12.20 -18.45
N THR A 117 10.60 12.46 -19.02
CA THR A 117 9.45 13.11 -18.37
C THR A 117 8.53 12.13 -17.64
N LYS A 118 8.63 10.82 -17.96
CA LYS A 118 7.84 9.78 -17.29
C LYS A 118 8.34 9.61 -15.85
N ARG A 119 7.41 9.60 -14.90
CA ARG A 119 7.68 9.37 -13.47
C ARG A 119 6.89 8.15 -13.04
N THR A 120 7.58 7.05 -12.74
CA THR A 120 6.93 5.78 -12.40
C THR A 120 7.65 5.03 -11.28
N LEU A 121 6.86 4.25 -10.57
CA LEU A 121 7.30 3.32 -9.54
C LEU A 121 7.13 1.84 -9.96
N GLU A 122 6.77 1.60 -11.22
CA GLU A 122 6.52 0.26 -11.73
C GLU A 122 7.81 -0.54 -11.92
N MET A 123 7.79 -1.77 -11.42
CA MET A 123 8.81 -2.78 -11.72
C MET A 123 8.44 -3.48 -13.03
N GLY A 124 9.40 -3.63 -13.93
CA GLY A 124 9.19 -4.42 -15.15
C GLY A 124 8.98 -5.90 -14.84
N GLY A 125 8.19 -6.60 -15.65
CA GLY A 125 7.88 -8.02 -15.46
C GLY A 125 9.06 -8.97 -15.68
N ASP A 126 10.11 -8.52 -16.37
CA ASP A 126 11.30 -9.33 -16.68
C ASP A 126 12.48 -8.99 -15.76
N LYS A 127 13.13 -10.01 -15.21
CA LYS A 127 14.34 -9.89 -14.38
C LYS A 127 15.58 -9.67 -15.28
N PRO A 128 16.28 -8.53 -15.21
CA PRO A 128 17.49 -8.28 -15.99
C PRO A 128 18.69 -9.11 -15.49
N GLU A 129 19.73 -9.17 -16.31
CA GLU A 129 20.87 -10.09 -16.20
C GLU A 129 21.83 -9.70 -15.05
N TYR A 130 21.96 -8.41 -14.76
CA TYR A 130 22.77 -7.90 -13.63
C TYR A 130 22.20 -8.20 -12.23
N LEU A 131 20.92 -8.56 -12.10
CA LEU A 131 20.30 -8.84 -10.80
C LEU A 131 20.67 -10.23 -10.27
N LYS A 132 21.91 -10.35 -9.77
CA LYS A 132 22.42 -11.57 -9.11
C LYS A 132 21.88 -11.74 -7.68
N GLY A 133 21.43 -10.66 -7.03
CA GLY A 133 20.76 -10.68 -5.73
C GLY A 133 19.26 -10.93 -5.80
N GLY A 134 18.68 -11.51 -4.74
CA GLY A 134 17.24 -11.56 -4.55
C GLY A 134 16.67 -10.16 -4.27
N MET A 135 15.38 -9.94 -4.56
CA MET A 135 14.70 -8.64 -4.39
C MET A 135 14.85 -8.06 -2.95
N VAL A 136 15.05 -8.94 -1.96
CA VAL A 136 15.35 -8.61 -0.55
C VAL A 136 16.71 -7.93 -0.37
N GLY A 137 17.76 -8.37 -1.10
CA GLY A 137 19.09 -7.76 -1.04
C GLY A 137 19.10 -6.33 -1.53
N ASN A 138 18.28 -6.00 -2.53
CA ASN A 138 18.21 -4.68 -3.13
C ASN A 138 17.43 -3.70 -2.26
N VAL A 139 16.41 -4.20 -1.55
CA VAL A 139 15.71 -3.45 -0.49
C VAL A 139 16.64 -3.21 0.69
N MET A 140 17.37 -4.23 1.15
CA MET A 140 18.34 -4.10 2.23
C MET A 140 19.47 -3.13 1.87
N SER A 141 19.96 -3.15 0.62
CA SER A 141 20.96 -2.19 0.13
C SER A 141 20.42 -0.76 0.08
N SER A 142 19.15 -0.57 -0.29
CA SER A 142 18.50 0.75 -0.29
C SER A 142 18.31 1.30 1.14
N ILE A 143 17.96 0.45 2.10
CA ILE A 143 17.82 0.80 3.53
C ILE A 143 19.19 1.08 4.15
N THR A 144 20.18 0.22 3.88
CA THR A 144 21.56 0.39 4.35
C THR A 144 22.16 1.67 3.77
N SER A 145 21.90 1.97 2.50
CA SER A 145 22.28 3.23 1.86
C SER A 145 21.64 4.43 2.55
N ALA A 146 20.33 4.38 2.83
CA ALA A 146 19.64 5.48 3.52
C ALA A 146 20.19 5.73 4.94
N LEU A 147 20.66 4.69 5.63
CA LEU A 147 21.32 4.81 6.94
C LEU A 147 22.78 5.30 6.82
N SER A 148 23.54 4.81 5.84
CA SER A 148 24.94 5.19 5.61
C SER A 148 25.12 6.61 5.09
N PHE A 149 24.15 7.16 4.34
CA PHE A 149 24.26 8.46 3.67
C PHE A 149 23.69 9.66 4.47
N GLY A 150 23.19 9.43 5.69
CA GLY A 150 22.83 10.49 6.64
C GLY A 150 21.50 11.23 6.36
N LYS A 151 20.84 11.72 7.42
CA LYS A 151 19.49 12.33 7.41
C LYS A 151 19.38 13.71 6.73
N LEU A 152 20.47 14.32 6.25
CA LEU A 152 20.46 15.71 5.75
C LEU A 152 20.53 15.87 4.23
N ALA A 153 20.85 14.82 3.47
CA ALA A 153 21.03 14.94 2.03
C ALA A 153 19.88 14.31 1.25
N SER A 154 19.25 15.07 0.36
CA SER A 154 18.16 14.59 -0.47
C SER A 154 18.67 13.55 -1.48
N PRO A 155 18.15 12.30 -1.47
CA PRO A 155 18.59 11.26 -2.40
C PRO A 155 18.18 11.51 -3.85
N GLY A 156 17.30 12.48 -4.07
CA GLY A 156 16.64 12.77 -5.34
C GLY A 156 15.18 12.33 -5.34
N ASP A 157 14.50 12.59 -6.45
CA ASP A 157 13.09 12.25 -6.62
C ASP A 157 12.91 10.74 -6.81
N MET A 158 12.28 10.09 -5.84
CA MET A 158 12.06 8.64 -5.84
C MET A 158 11.20 8.13 -7.01
N ARG A 159 10.43 9.01 -7.68
CA ARG A 159 9.62 8.67 -8.87
C ARG A 159 10.33 8.95 -10.20
N GLN A 160 11.47 9.64 -10.17
CA GLN A 160 12.28 9.85 -11.36
C GLN A 160 12.76 8.48 -11.88
N ILE A 161 12.69 8.30 -13.19
CA ILE A 161 13.30 7.17 -13.87
C ILE A 161 14.49 7.64 -14.69
N GLY A 162 15.42 6.71 -14.90
CA GLY A 162 16.67 6.98 -15.57
C GLY A 162 16.57 6.85 -17.08
N GLY A 163 17.74 6.79 -17.70
CA GLY A 163 17.89 6.59 -19.13
C GLY A 163 19.36 6.57 -19.51
N GLU A 164 19.65 6.10 -20.70
CA GLU A 164 20.98 5.92 -21.22
C GLU A 164 21.07 6.57 -22.59
N PHE A 165 22.12 7.36 -22.82
CA PHE A 165 22.34 8.08 -24.07
C PHE A 165 23.77 7.86 -24.55
N VAL A 166 23.95 7.70 -25.85
CA VAL A 166 25.27 7.58 -26.48
C VAL A 166 25.44 8.69 -27.50
N PHE A 167 26.50 9.47 -27.34
CA PHE A 167 26.86 10.58 -28.21
C PHE A 167 28.12 10.25 -29.01
N ASP A 168 28.16 10.70 -30.27
CA ASP A 168 29.37 10.66 -31.08
C ASP A 168 30.36 11.78 -30.71
N LYS A 169 31.52 11.84 -31.39
CA LYS A 169 32.54 12.86 -31.13
C LYS A 169 32.09 14.29 -31.46
N ALA A 170 31.08 14.45 -32.30
CA ALA A 170 30.46 15.75 -32.61
C ALA A 170 29.36 16.10 -31.58
N GLY A 171 29.12 15.23 -30.60
CA GLY A 171 28.10 15.38 -29.57
C GLY A 171 26.68 15.21 -30.10
N ASN A 172 26.49 14.50 -31.21
CA ASN A 172 25.17 14.12 -31.70
C ASN A 172 24.74 12.80 -31.05
N PRO A 173 23.47 12.66 -30.64
CA PRO A 173 22.96 11.42 -30.06
C PRO A 173 22.86 10.35 -31.16
N THR A 174 23.58 9.25 -30.98
CA THR A 174 23.57 8.09 -31.89
C THR A 174 22.63 6.99 -31.42
N TRP A 175 22.39 6.93 -30.11
CA TRP A 175 21.47 5.98 -29.51
C TRP A 175 20.93 6.55 -28.21
N CYS A 176 19.68 6.24 -27.91
CA CYS A 176 19.10 6.55 -26.61
C CYS A 176 18.14 5.45 -26.17
N HIS A 177 18.03 5.32 -24.86
CA HIS A 177 17.03 4.52 -24.19
C HIS A 177 16.55 5.29 -22.96
N ARG A 178 15.29 5.69 -22.97
CA ARG A 178 14.62 6.25 -21.79
C ARG A 178 13.95 5.08 -21.09
N MET A 179 14.22 4.92 -19.81
CA MET A 179 13.61 3.84 -19.05
C MET A 179 12.10 4.05 -19.01
N GLU A 180 11.34 2.99 -19.26
CA GLU A 180 9.88 3.04 -19.10
C GLU A 180 9.43 2.58 -17.70
N GLN A 181 10.34 1.92 -16.98
CA GLN A 181 10.16 1.18 -15.73
C GLN A 181 11.38 1.39 -14.83
N ARG A 182 11.31 0.98 -13.55
CA ARG A 182 12.41 1.18 -12.58
C ARG A 182 13.70 0.41 -12.88
N VAL A 183 13.62 -0.59 -13.74
CA VAL A 183 14.68 -1.56 -13.99
C VAL A 183 15.45 -1.14 -15.24
N PRO A 184 16.73 -0.74 -15.14
CA PRO A 184 17.61 -0.62 -16.29
C PRO A 184 17.55 -1.89 -17.14
N LYS A 185 17.24 -1.77 -18.44
CA LYS A 185 17.16 -2.90 -19.39
C LYS A 185 18.11 -2.74 -20.58
N ALA A 186 18.88 -1.65 -20.62
CA ALA A 186 19.77 -1.34 -21.73
C ALA A 186 21.15 -1.99 -21.65
N GLU A 187 21.44 -2.77 -20.61
CA GLU A 187 22.76 -3.38 -20.39
C GLU A 187 23.27 -4.15 -21.62
N THR A 188 22.41 -4.99 -22.19
CA THR A 188 22.75 -5.85 -23.34
C THR A 188 22.91 -5.02 -24.61
N ALA A 189 22.18 -3.91 -24.75
CA ALA A 189 22.29 -3.01 -25.89
C ALA A 189 23.57 -2.18 -25.84
N LEU A 190 23.93 -1.65 -24.67
CA LEU A 190 25.17 -0.92 -24.44
C LEU A 190 26.41 -1.80 -24.64
N LEU A 191 26.39 -3.03 -24.11
CA LEU A 191 27.46 -4.01 -24.32
C LEU A 191 27.61 -4.40 -25.80
N ARG A 192 26.51 -4.56 -26.54
CA ARG A 192 26.52 -4.82 -28.00
C ARG A 192 27.02 -3.64 -28.82
N LEU A 193 26.65 -2.42 -28.43
CA LEU A 193 27.04 -1.18 -29.11
C LEU A 193 28.53 -0.84 -28.89
N LEU A 194 29.11 -1.32 -27.79
CA LEU A 194 30.55 -1.25 -27.52
C LEU A 194 31.35 -2.41 -28.15
N SER A 195 30.75 -3.59 -28.33
CA SER A 195 31.37 -4.71 -29.05
C SER A 195 31.22 -4.65 -30.58
N GLY A 196 30.59 -3.61 -31.12
CA GLY A 196 30.46 -3.36 -32.56
C GLY A 196 29.32 -4.12 -33.26
N ALA A 197 28.40 -4.74 -32.51
CA ALA A 197 27.26 -5.48 -33.04
C ALA A 197 26.02 -4.59 -33.19
N SER A 198 25.35 -4.64 -34.34
CA SER A 198 24.14 -3.85 -34.64
C SER A 198 22.94 -4.27 -33.77
N VAL A 199 22.15 -3.28 -33.32
CA VAL A 199 20.93 -3.50 -32.52
C VAL A 199 19.70 -3.35 -33.43
N PRO A 200 18.79 -4.36 -33.50
CA PRO A 200 17.58 -4.25 -34.31
C PRO A 200 16.49 -3.41 -33.60
N SER A 201 15.89 -2.45 -34.31
CA SER A 201 14.76 -1.66 -33.80
C SER A 201 13.46 -2.49 -33.83
N ARG A 202 12.76 -2.64 -32.71
CA ARG A 202 11.41 -3.24 -32.69
C ARG A 202 10.38 -2.23 -33.24
N ARG A 203 9.73 -2.59 -34.36
CA ARG A 203 8.54 -1.90 -34.88
C ARG A 203 7.32 -2.17 -33.99
N SER A 204 6.51 -1.13 -33.82
CA SER A 204 5.21 -1.10 -33.13
C SER A 204 4.20 -2.06 -33.77
N ALA A 205 3.54 -2.89 -32.97
CA ALA A 205 2.45 -3.77 -33.41
C ALA A 205 1.08 -3.13 -33.14
N ASP A 206 0.32 -2.97 -34.23
CA ASP A 206 -1.13 -2.95 -34.42
C ASP A 206 -2.06 -2.20 -33.44
N ALA A 207 -2.50 -1.04 -33.94
CA ALA A 207 -3.75 -0.41 -33.56
C ALA A 207 -4.94 -1.22 -34.11
N ARG A 208 -5.86 -1.65 -33.24
CA ARG A 208 -7.15 -2.23 -33.62
C ARG A 208 -8.26 -1.22 -33.28
N THR A 209 -8.99 -0.85 -34.32
CA THR A 209 -10.12 0.11 -34.36
C THR A 209 -11.36 -0.37 -33.57
N PRO A 210 -12.16 0.54 -32.99
CA PRO A 210 -13.55 0.24 -32.63
C PRO A 210 -14.53 0.75 -33.71
N ARG A 211 -15.45 -0.14 -34.13
CA ARG A 211 -16.66 0.23 -34.88
C ARG A 211 -17.72 0.73 -33.90
N GLY A 212 -18.44 1.79 -34.30
CA GLY A 212 -19.52 2.38 -33.51
C GLY A 212 -20.87 1.67 -33.62
N ALA A 213 -21.80 2.05 -32.75
CA ALA A 213 -23.24 2.04 -33.01
C ALA A 213 -24.01 2.96 -32.02
N SER A 214 -24.64 3.97 -32.60
CA SER A 214 -25.93 4.63 -32.31
C SER A 214 -26.37 5.06 -30.90
N SER A 215 -26.84 6.31 -30.88
CA SER A 215 -27.62 6.96 -29.83
C SER A 215 -29.01 6.34 -29.62
N SER A 216 -29.57 6.50 -28.42
CA SER A 216 -30.94 7.02 -28.27
C SER A 216 -31.14 7.60 -26.88
N ALA A 217 -31.72 8.80 -26.85
CA ALA A 217 -32.08 9.54 -25.65
C ALA A 217 -33.50 9.16 -25.21
N LEU A 218 -33.78 9.19 -23.91
CA LEU A 218 -35.14 9.39 -23.38
C LEU A 218 -35.11 10.09 -22.02
N HIS A 219 -36.01 11.06 -21.91
CA HIS A 219 -36.13 12.09 -20.89
C HIS A 219 -37.21 11.74 -19.86
N SER A 220 -36.89 11.90 -18.57
CA SER A 220 -37.77 12.33 -17.44
C SER A 220 -39.00 11.46 -17.05
N PRO A 221 -39.68 11.67 -15.90
CA PRO A 221 -39.48 12.68 -14.85
C PRO A 221 -39.44 12.14 -13.39
N SER A 222 -39.10 13.04 -12.47
CA SER A 222 -39.21 12.92 -11.01
C SER A 222 -40.64 12.72 -10.50
N PRO A 223 -40.82 12.15 -9.30
CA PRO A 223 -41.82 12.66 -8.38
C PRO A 223 -41.31 12.97 -6.98
N SER A 224 -42.14 13.75 -6.30
CA SER A 224 -41.98 14.58 -5.13
C SER A 224 -42.01 13.87 -3.78
N ILE A 225 -41.46 14.60 -2.80
CA ILE A 225 -41.54 14.49 -1.34
C ILE A 225 -42.97 14.17 -0.85
N ALA A 226 -43.13 13.08 -0.07
CA ALA A 226 -43.94 13.01 1.15
C ALA A 226 -43.84 11.63 1.86
N ALA A 227 -43.48 11.69 3.14
CA ALA A 227 -43.86 10.79 4.25
C ALA A 227 -43.45 9.30 4.25
N LEU A 228 -42.51 8.95 5.14
CA LEU A 228 -42.83 8.04 6.25
C LEU A 228 -41.82 8.23 7.40
N ALA A 229 -42.24 8.96 8.44
CA ALA A 229 -41.57 8.98 9.72
C ALA A 229 -41.75 7.61 10.38
N MET A 230 -40.70 6.80 10.41
CA MET A 230 -40.67 5.56 11.18
C MET A 230 -39.73 5.79 12.38
N TYR A 231 -40.35 5.98 13.54
CA TYR A 231 -39.70 6.06 14.85
C TYR A 231 -38.77 4.85 15.04
N LEU A 232 -37.47 5.08 15.28
CA LEU A 232 -36.46 4.02 15.42
C LEU A 232 -36.23 3.70 16.91
N PRO A 233 -36.50 2.47 17.39
CA PRO A 233 -36.30 2.06 18.80
C PRO A 233 -34.84 1.73 19.18
N LEU A 234 -33.86 1.95 18.29
CA LEU A 234 -32.47 1.50 18.49
C LEU A 234 -31.70 2.31 19.55
N ALA A 235 -32.09 3.56 19.81
CA ALA A 235 -31.40 4.43 20.77
C ALA A 235 -31.59 3.96 22.22
N ASP A 236 -32.78 3.44 22.53
CA ASP A 236 -33.12 2.95 23.86
C ASP A 236 -32.35 1.65 24.19
N ASP A 237 -32.18 0.75 23.21
CA ASP A 237 -31.42 -0.49 23.37
C ASP A 237 -29.91 -0.24 23.61
N VAL A 238 -29.33 0.75 22.92
CA VAL A 238 -27.93 1.16 23.13
C VAL A 238 -27.77 1.85 24.49
N GLY A 239 -28.73 2.68 24.89
CA GLY A 239 -28.77 3.31 26.21
C GLY A 239 -28.83 2.28 27.34
N HIS A 240 -29.71 1.28 27.23
CA HIS A 240 -29.81 0.20 28.20
C HIS A 240 -28.57 -0.69 28.27
N ALA A 241 -27.89 -0.94 27.14
CA ALA A 241 -26.64 -1.69 27.11
C ALA A 241 -25.50 -0.93 27.83
N LEU A 242 -25.38 0.38 27.60
CA LEU A 242 -24.40 1.23 28.29
C LEU A 242 -24.69 1.32 29.79
N GLU A 243 -25.96 1.49 30.16
CA GLU A 243 -26.38 1.56 31.56
C GLU A 243 -26.21 0.20 32.29
N HIS A 244 -26.42 -0.92 31.59
CA HIS A 244 -26.14 -2.25 32.12
C HIS A 244 -24.63 -2.47 32.31
N ALA A 245 -23.80 -2.04 31.35
CA ALA A 245 -22.34 -2.09 31.48
C ALA A 245 -21.85 -1.21 32.66
N ALA A 246 -22.37 0.00 32.79
CA ALA A 246 -22.04 0.90 33.90
C ALA A 246 -22.45 0.30 35.25
N ARG A 247 -23.67 -0.24 35.36
CA ARG A 247 -24.15 -0.92 36.58
C ARG A 247 -23.34 -2.18 36.90
N TYR A 248 -22.91 -2.93 35.90
CA TYR A 248 -22.04 -4.08 36.08
C TYR A 248 -20.66 -3.67 36.62
N LEU A 249 -20.08 -2.58 36.12
CA LEU A 249 -18.80 -2.06 36.61
C LEU A 249 -18.90 -1.54 38.05
N VAL A 250 -20.01 -0.88 38.41
CA VAL A 250 -20.27 -0.41 39.78
C VAL A 250 -20.47 -1.58 40.73
N LYS A 251 -21.32 -2.55 40.37
CA LYS A 251 -21.57 -3.75 41.18
C LYS A 251 -20.28 -4.55 41.39
N ARG A 252 -19.43 -4.65 40.37
CA ARG A 252 -18.11 -5.28 40.47
C ARG A 252 -17.19 -4.54 41.46
N ALA A 253 -17.16 -3.21 41.41
CA ALA A 253 -16.36 -2.41 42.35
C ALA A 253 -16.82 -2.58 43.81
N GLU A 254 -18.09 -2.93 44.02
CA GLU A 254 -18.66 -3.22 45.34
C GLU A 254 -18.39 -4.67 45.81
N ASP A 255 -18.42 -5.65 44.89
CA ASP A 255 -18.19 -7.08 45.20
C ASP A 255 -16.70 -7.42 45.45
N GLU A 256 -15.76 -6.66 44.87
CA GLU A 256 -14.31 -6.92 44.88
C GLU A 256 -13.55 -6.10 45.95
N GLY A 257 -14.04 -6.06 47.20
CA GLY A 257 -13.49 -5.31 48.34
C GLY A 257 -12.01 -5.55 48.72
N GLU A 258 -11.26 -6.33 47.94
CA GLU A 258 -9.83 -6.61 48.11
C GLU A 258 -9.15 -7.09 46.80
N ALA A 259 -9.64 -6.70 45.61
CA ALA A 259 -9.07 -7.12 44.32
C ALA A 259 -8.00 -6.16 43.76
N PRO A 260 -7.13 -6.61 42.81
CA PRO A 260 -6.05 -5.81 42.25
C PRO A 260 -6.55 -4.50 41.65
N GLN A 261 -5.73 -3.45 41.75
CA GLN A 261 -6.04 -2.14 41.18
C GLN A 261 -6.54 -2.27 39.73
N PRO A 262 -7.52 -1.46 39.27
CA PRO A 262 -8.17 -1.64 37.96
C PRO A 262 -7.21 -1.81 36.77
N PHE A 263 -6.06 -1.12 36.85
CA PHE A 263 -5.02 -1.10 35.82
C PHE A 263 -3.86 -2.07 36.06
N GLU A 264 -3.89 -2.87 37.12
CA GLU A 264 -2.89 -3.90 37.35
C GLU A 264 -3.21 -5.12 36.49
N LEU A 265 -2.29 -5.44 35.59
CA LEU A 265 -2.47 -6.45 34.55
C LEU A 265 -2.17 -7.85 35.11
N THR A 266 -3.12 -8.77 34.99
CA THR A 266 -2.89 -10.19 35.32
C THR A 266 -2.01 -10.86 34.28
N HIS A 267 -1.41 -12.01 34.60
CA HIS A 267 -0.58 -12.76 33.66
C HIS A 267 -1.32 -13.08 32.34
N THR A 268 -2.59 -13.49 32.43
CA THR A 268 -3.47 -13.74 31.26
C THR A 268 -3.67 -12.50 30.39
N GLN A 269 -3.82 -11.33 31.00
CA GLN A 269 -3.95 -10.06 30.29
C GLN A 269 -2.65 -9.66 29.61
N TRP A 270 -1.51 -9.83 30.28
CA TRP A 270 -0.19 -9.61 29.68
C TRP A 270 0.03 -10.47 28.43
N VAL A 271 -0.27 -11.77 28.51
CA VAL A 271 -0.19 -12.67 27.34
C VAL A 271 -1.04 -12.16 26.18
N THR A 272 -2.25 -11.68 26.48
CA THR A 272 -3.19 -11.16 25.49
C THR A 272 -2.69 -9.86 24.85
N VAL A 273 -2.17 -8.92 25.65
CA VAL A 273 -1.59 -7.66 25.17
C VAL A 273 -0.34 -7.91 24.32
N TYR A 274 0.56 -8.79 24.76
CA TYR A 274 1.74 -9.16 23.97
C TYR A 274 1.35 -9.84 22.65
N TRP A 275 0.29 -10.65 22.64
CA TRP A 275 -0.23 -11.24 21.42
C TRP A 275 -0.77 -10.18 20.44
N ILE A 276 -1.51 -9.18 20.92
CA ILE A 276 -1.99 -8.05 20.11
C ILE A 276 -0.80 -7.28 19.52
N GLN A 277 0.21 -6.97 20.34
CA GLN A 277 1.42 -6.29 19.88
C GLN A 277 2.17 -7.10 18.81
N ALA A 278 2.38 -8.38 19.05
CA ALA A 278 3.01 -9.29 18.09
C ALA A 278 2.21 -9.38 16.78
N THR A 279 0.87 -9.38 16.87
CA THR A 279 -0.03 -9.36 15.71
C THR A 279 0.14 -8.09 14.88
N VAL A 280 0.17 -6.92 15.51
CA VAL A 280 0.38 -5.64 14.81
C VAL A 280 1.74 -5.62 14.11
N VAL A 281 2.80 -6.07 14.78
CA VAL A 281 4.14 -6.18 14.18
C VAL A 281 4.17 -7.17 13.03
N LEU A 282 3.52 -8.33 13.19
CA LEU A 282 3.38 -9.33 12.13
C LEU A 282 2.68 -8.75 10.91
N TYR A 283 1.61 -7.97 11.11
CA TYR A 283 0.90 -7.33 10.01
C TYR A 283 1.78 -6.31 9.29
N LEU A 284 2.46 -5.43 10.02
CA LEU A 284 3.39 -4.48 9.42
C LEU A 284 4.50 -5.20 8.63
N PHE A 285 5.04 -6.30 9.16
CA PHE A 285 6.06 -7.08 8.46
C PHE A 285 5.51 -7.78 7.21
N CYS A 286 4.40 -8.51 7.34
CA CYS A 286 3.76 -9.22 6.24
C CYS A 286 3.25 -8.28 5.14
N TRP A 287 2.81 -7.07 5.50
CA TRP A 287 2.33 -6.06 4.53
C TRP A 287 3.46 -5.53 3.65
N ASN A 288 4.65 -5.37 4.21
CA ASN A 288 5.82 -4.86 3.50
C ASN A 288 6.52 -5.90 2.61
N LEU A 289 6.20 -7.20 2.77
CA LEU A 289 6.81 -8.29 2.01
C LEU A 289 5.81 -8.90 1.00
N TYR A 290 6.14 -8.83 -0.29
CA TYR A 290 5.25 -9.26 -1.39
C TYR A 290 4.74 -10.70 -1.25
N GLY A 291 5.58 -11.65 -0.80
CA GLY A 291 5.18 -13.04 -0.61
C GLY A 291 4.43 -13.30 0.71
N ALA A 292 4.81 -12.60 1.80
CA ALA A 292 4.17 -12.77 3.09
C ALA A 292 2.80 -12.07 3.17
N ARG A 293 2.55 -11.08 2.29
CA ARG A 293 1.25 -10.43 2.15
C ARG A 293 0.14 -11.42 1.78
N THR A 294 0.46 -12.44 0.99
CA THR A 294 -0.46 -13.52 0.62
C THR A 294 -0.97 -14.28 1.85
N LEU A 295 -0.17 -14.39 2.91
CA LEU A 295 -0.59 -15.03 4.17
C LEU A 295 -1.67 -14.23 4.90
N LEU A 296 -1.77 -12.91 4.64
CA LEU A 296 -2.81 -12.07 5.21
C LEU A 296 -4.12 -12.12 4.43
N PHE A 297 -4.17 -12.73 3.24
CA PHE A 297 -5.37 -12.71 2.39
C PHE A 297 -6.64 -13.26 3.07
N PRO A 298 -6.62 -14.37 3.82
CA PRO A 298 -7.80 -14.84 4.53
C PRO A 298 -8.33 -13.85 5.58
N LEU A 299 -7.40 -13.21 6.30
CA LEU A 299 -7.72 -12.22 7.34
C LEU A 299 -8.20 -10.91 6.72
N LYS A 300 -7.53 -10.44 5.66
CA LYS A 300 -7.90 -9.24 4.91
C LYS A 300 -9.28 -9.41 4.29
N LEU A 301 -9.58 -10.56 3.68
CA LEU A 301 -10.91 -10.84 3.14
C LEU A 301 -11.99 -10.84 4.23
N THR A 302 -11.69 -11.34 5.42
CA THR A 302 -12.61 -11.27 6.56
C THR A 302 -12.89 -9.81 6.93
N ALA A 303 -11.84 -8.97 7.04
CA ALA A 303 -11.99 -7.55 7.34
C ALA A 303 -12.77 -6.80 6.26
N VAL A 304 -12.40 -6.98 4.99
CA VAL A 304 -13.12 -6.40 3.85
C VAL A 304 -14.58 -6.88 3.82
N SER A 305 -14.85 -8.14 4.17
CA SER A 305 -16.23 -8.65 4.22
C SER A 305 -17.08 -8.02 5.33
N VAL A 306 -16.47 -7.63 6.45
CA VAL A 306 -17.15 -6.91 7.54
C VAL A 306 -17.33 -5.44 7.17
N HIS A 307 -16.36 -4.87 6.46
CA HIS A 307 -16.40 -3.49 5.99
C HIS A 307 -17.48 -3.26 4.91
N GLU A 308 -17.60 -4.19 3.98
CA GLU A 308 -18.47 -4.06 2.80
C GLU A 308 -19.76 -4.88 2.89
N GLY A 309 -19.79 -5.90 3.75
CA GLY A 309 -20.81 -6.93 3.71
C GLY A 309 -22.24 -6.41 3.84
N TRP A 310 -23.18 -7.01 3.12
CA TRP A 310 -24.60 -6.64 3.10
C TRP A 310 -25.26 -6.57 4.51
N ARG A 311 -24.76 -7.36 5.49
CA ARG A 311 -25.24 -7.36 6.88
C ARG A 311 -24.31 -6.62 7.86
N CYS A 312 -23.37 -5.82 7.37
CA CYS A 312 -22.48 -5.01 8.19
C CYS A 312 -22.32 -3.62 7.55
N SER A 313 -21.88 -2.65 8.35
CA SER A 313 -21.27 -1.41 7.84
C SER A 313 -22.05 -0.76 6.67
N HIS A 314 -21.47 -0.75 5.46
CA HIS A 314 -22.09 -0.18 4.24
C HIS A 314 -23.48 -0.73 3.91
N GLY A 315 -23.70 -2.04 3.99
CA GLY A 315 -24.97 -2.66 3.62
C GLY A 315 -26.12 -2.31 4.57
N ILE A 316 -25.85 -2.29 5.88
CA ILE A 316 -26.82 -1.87 6.90
C ILE A 316 -27.11 -0.38 6.77
N ALA A 317 -26.08 0.45 6.70
CA ALA A 317 -26.26 1.90 6.62
C ALA A 317 -26.96 2.32 5.31
N GLY A 318 -26.63 1.66 4.20
CA GLY A 318 -27.34 1.82 2.94
C GLY A 318 -28.81 1.49 3.06
N THR A 319 -29.15 0.28 3.52
CA THR A 319 -30.56 -0.15 3.63
C THR A 319 -31.37 0.70 4.62
N LEU A 320 -30.79 1.08 5.75
CA LEU A 320 -31.44 1.98 6.73
C LEU A 320 -31.70 3.38 6.18
N THR A 321 -30.89 3.85 5.22
CA THR A 321 -31.09 5.14 4.56
C THR A 321 -31.96 5.04 3.29
N GLY A 322 -32.46 3.85 2.97
CA GLY A 322 -33.29 3.59 1.79
C GLY A 322 -32.52 3.26 0.51
N ALA A 323 -31.22 2.92 0.61
CA ALA A 323 -30.43 2.44 -0.51
C ALA A 323 -30.71 0.95 -0.80
N LYS A 324 -30.69 0.60 -2.09
CA LYS A 324 -30.67 -0.78 -2.57
C LYS A 324 -29.25 -1.17 -2.96
N VAL A 325 -28.68 -2.20 -2.33
CA VAL A 325 -27.38 -2.75 -2.76
C VAL A 325 -27.58 -3.63 -4.00
N GLU A 326 -26.84 -3.33 -5.06
CA GLU A 326 -26.91 -4.06 -6.32
C GLU A 326 -25.85 -5.15 -6.42
N SER A 327 -24.63 -4.85 -5.99
CA SER A 327 -23.51 -5.78 -6.08
C SER A 327 -22.47 -5.48 -5.01
N LEU A 328 -21.92 -6.53 -4.43
CA LEU A 328 -20.76 -6.52 -3.56
C LEU A 328 -19.55 -7.10 -4.33
N ILE A 329 -18.36 -6.57 -4.14
CA ILE A 329 -17.13 -7.16 -4.72
C ILE A 329 -16.16 -7.35 -3.56
N LEU A 330 -15.55 -8.53 -3.47
CA LEU A 330 -14.58 -8.89 -2.44
C LEU A 330 -13.32 -9.44 -3.09
N ASP A 331 -12.29 -8.60 -3.17
CA ASP A 331 -10.98 -8.97 -3.71
C ASP A 331 -9.87 -8.56 -2.70
N PRO A 332 -8.97 -9.47 -2.29
CA PRO A 332 -7.91 -9.11 -1.34
C PRO A 332 -6.83 -8.21 -1.94
N ASN A 333 -6.66 -8.19 -3.26
CA ASN A 333 -5.70 -7.34 -3.96
C ASN A 333 -6.31 -5.98 -4.32
N GLN A 334 -7.61 -5.97 -4.66
CA GLN A 334 -8.31 -4.76 -5.13
C GLN A 334 -9.24 -4.13 -4.08
N GLY A 335 -9.27 -4.72 -2.88
CA GLY A 335 -10.21 -4.38 -1.82
C GLY A 335 -11.65 -4.78 -2.15
N GLY A 336 -12.59 -4.22 -1.40
CA GLY A 336 -14.00 -4.40 -1.68
C GLY A 336 -14.66 -3.17 -2.27
N SER A 337 -15.85 -3.36 -2.80
CA SER A 337 -16.70 -2.28 -3.27
C SER A 337 -18.16 -2.72 -3.19
N THR A 338 -18.96 -1.90 -2.51
CA THR A 338 -20.41 -2.09 -2.39
C THR A 338 -21.14 -1.08 -3.26
N ARG A 339 -21.70 -1.55 -4.38
CA ARG A 339 -22.50 -0.71 -5.27
C ARG A 339 -23.92 -0.59 -4.72
N MET A 340 -24.30 0.63 -4.35
CA MET A 340 -25.61 0.96 -3.81
C MET A 340 -26.27 2.04 -4.65
N VAL A 341 -27.58 1.93 -4.84
CA VAL A 341 -28.40 2.92 -5.54
C VAL A 341 -29.40 3.51 -4.55
N GLY A 342 -29.40 4.83 -4.43
CA GLY A 342 -30.19 5.56 -3.44
C GLY A 342 -29.50 5.67 -2.08
N GLY A 343 -30.25 6.18 -1.10
CA GLY A 343 -29.78 6.36 0.28
C GLY A 343 -28.99 7.63 0.54
N TRP A 344 -28.68 7.85 1.82
CA TRP A 344 -27.97 9.04 2.28
C TRP A 344 -26.48 8.73 2.44
N ALA A 345 -25.71 9.17 1.45
CA ALA A 345 -24.29 8.89 1.35
C ALA A 345 -23.44 9.44 2.51
N PHE A 346 -23.93 10.45 3.26
CA PHE A 346 -23.24 10.92 4.47
C PHE A 346 -23.14 9.84 5.54
N VAL A 347 -24.12 8.94 5.61
CA VAL A 347 -24.18 7.87 6.62
C VAL A 347 -23.62 6.57 6.06
N SER A 348 -23.90 6.24 4.80
CA SER A 348 -23.43 4.98 4.23
C SER A 348 -21.92 4.94 4.02
N LEU A 349 -21.30 5.99 3.46
CA LEU A 349 -19.87 6.00 3.17
C LEU A 349 -18.95 5.81 4.40
N PRO A 350 -19.16 6.48 5.56
CA PRO A 350 -18.35 6.23 6.74
C PRO A 350 -18.74 4.95 7.49
N ALA A 351 -19.90 4.35 7.19
CA ALA A 351 -20.37 3.16 7.90
C ALA A 351 -19.42 1.97 7.73
N GLY A 352 -18.73 1.86 6.59
CA GLY A 352 -17.59 0.97 6.38
C GLY A 352 -16.60 1.01 7.54
N TYR A 353 -16.00 2.17 7.76
CA TYR A 353 -14.96 2.37 8.78
C TYR A 353 -15.50 2.27 10.20
N ILE A 354 -16.70 2.79 10.45
CA ILE A 354 -17.32 2.74 11.78
C ILE A 354 -17.63 1.29 12.15
N GLY A 355 -18.30 0.54 11.27
CA GLY A 355 -18.69 -0.84 11.53
C GLY A 355 -17.48 -1.77 11.68
N SER A 356 -16.47 -1.64 10.82
CA SER A 356 -15.21 -2.40 10.95
C SER A 356 -14.47 -2.11 12.26
N THR A 357 -14.42 -0.84 12.68
CA THR A 357 -13.80 -0.44 13.94
C THR A 357 -14.56 -1.01 15.15
N VAL A 358 -15.89 -0.89 15.17
CA VAL A 358 -16.74 -1.37 16.27
C VAL A 358 -16.68 -2.89 16.38
N ILE A 359 -16.81 -3.61 15.26
CA ILE A 359 -16.74 -5.08 15.24
C ILE A 359 -15.32 -5.53 15.60
N GLY A 360 -14.28 -4.86 15.10
CA GLY A 360 -12.89 -5.11 15.48
C GLY A 360 -12.66 -4.94 16.99
N ALA A 361 -13.16 -3.85 17.57
CA ALA A 361 -13.08 -3.59 19.01
C ALA A 361 -13.83 -4.65 19.83
N ALA A 362 -15.02 -5.08 19.39
CA ALA A 362 -15.80 -6.12 20.04
C ALA A 362 -15.09 -7.50 20.00
N LEU A 363 -14.47 -7.85 18.87
CA LEU A 363 -13.67 -9.07 18.75
C LEU A 363 -12.42 -9.03 19.61
N ILE A 364 -11.75 -7.87 19.70
CA ILE A 364 -10.61 -7.68 20.59
C ILE A 364 -11.04 -7.84 22.06
N PHE A 365 -12.13 -7.17 22.45
CA PHE A 365 -12.71 -7.26 23.79
C PHE A 365 -13.06 -8.71 24.15
N ALA A 366 -13.74 -9.43 23.26
CA ALA A 366 -14.10 -10.83 23.47
C ALA A 366 -12.87 -11.75 23.56
N GLY A 367 -11.74 -11.39 22.93
CA GLY A 367 -10.50 -12.16 22.94
C GLY A 367 -9.77 -12.24 24.30
N PHE A 368 -10.18 -11.41 25.27
CA PHE A 368 -9.65 -11.46 26.65
C PHE A 368 -10.21 -12.62 27.48
N ASP A 369 -11.30 -13.25 27.03
CA ASP A 369 -11.96 -14.35 27.74
C ASP A 369 -12.43 -15.47 26.79
N GLN A 370 -12.33 -16.72 27.23
CA GLN A 370 -12.66 -17.89 26.39
C GLN A 370 -14.16 -18.01 26.13
N LYS A 371 -15.01 -17.76 27.13
CA LYS A 371 -16.46 -17.84 26.99
C LYS A 371 -16.98 -16.69 26.14
N ALA A 372 -16.47 -15.47 26.35
CA ALA A 372 -16.78 -14.33 25.50
C ALA A 372 -16.36 -14.58 24.04
N SER A 373 -15.20 -15.20 23.81
CA SER A 373 -14.74 -15.59 22.48
C SER A 373 -15.65 -16.62 21.80
N LYS A 374 -16.17 -17.61 22.53
CA LYS A 374 -17.17 -18.56 21.99
C LYS A 374 -18.44 -17.84 21.53
N ILE A 375 -18.97 -16.93 22.36
CA ILE A 375 -20.17 -16.16 22.03
C ILE A 375 -19.93 -15.28 20.80
N ALA A 376 -18.80 -14.58 20.74
CA ALA A 376 -18.45 -13.69 19.63
C ALA A 376 -18.15 -14.44 18.31
N ALA A 377 -17.69 -15.69 18.37
CA ALA A 377 -17.43 -16.49 17.18
C ALA A 377 -18.70 -16.90 16.43
N ILE A 378 -19.85 -17.05 17.12
CA ILE A 378 -21.13 -17.43 16.50
C ILE A 378 -21.59 -16.41 15.44
N PRO A 379 -21.80 -15.12 15.75
CA PRO A 379 -22.22 -14.14 14.76
C PRO A 379 -21.17 -13.95 13.65
N LEU A 380 -19.87 -14.06 13.98
CA LEU A 380 -18.80 -14.03 12.99
C LEU A 380 -18.91 -15.20 12.00
N PHE A 381 -19.14 -16.42 12.49
CA PHE A 381 -19.30 -17.61 11.65
C PHE A 381 -20.54 -17.52 10.75
N VAL A 382 -21.66 -17.00 11.28
CA VAL A 382 -22.88 -16.74 10.50
C VAL A 382 -22.62 -15.71 9.41
N HIS A 383 -21.94 -14.61 9.73
CA HIS A 383 -21.54 -13.59 8.75
C HIS A 383 -20.69 -14.18 7.63
N LEU A 384 -19.64 -14.93 7.97
CA LEU A 384 -18.77 -15.58 6.98
C LEU A 384 -19.52 -16.61 6.12
N SER A 385 -20.56 -17.27 6.66
CA SER A 385 -21.38 -18.23 5.90
C SER A 385 -22.22 -17.52 4.83
N ILE A 386 -22.77 -16.35 5.16
CA ILE A 386 -23.51 -15.52 4.21
C ILE A 386 -22.57 -14.99 3.14
N VAL A 387 -21.38 -14.52 3.52
CA VAL A 387 -20.35 -14.06 2.59
C VAL A 387 -19.90 -15.18 1.66
N ALA A 388 -19.66 -16.39 2.18
CA ALA A 388 -19.29 -17.56 1.38
C ALA A 388 -20.36 -17.93 0.36
N TYR A 389 -21.64 -17.90 0.76
CA TYR A 389 -22.76 -18.13 -0.15
C TYR A 389 -22.79 -17.10 -1.29
N TRP A 390 -22.56 -15.82 -0.96
CA TRP A 390 -22.61 -14.73 -1.93
C TRP A 390 -21.37 -14.72 -2.85
N ALA A 391 -20.19 -15.03 -2.31
CA ALA A 391 -18.92 -15.07 -3.02
C ALA A 391 -18.68 -16.39 -3.79
N ARG A 392 -19.68 -17.28 -3.89
CA ARG A 392 -19.57 -18.60 -4.56
C ARG A 392 -19.11 -18.54 -6.02
N THR A 393 -19.24 -17.40 -6.66
CA THR A 393 -18.77 -17.15 -8.04
C THR A 393 -17.24 -17.10 -8.12
N SER A 394 -16.56 -16.66 -7.06
CA SER A 394 -15.10 -16.60 -6.98
C SER A 394 -14.55 -17.74 -6.13
N ARG A 395 -13.93 -18.74 -6.79
CA ARG A 395 -13.30 -19.88 -6.11
C ARG A 395 -12.22 -19.45 -5.11
N PHE A 396 -11.51 -18.37 -5.43
CA PHE A 396 -10.43 -17.84 -4.60
C PHE A 396 -10.96 -17.22 -3.30
N THR A 397 -11.98 -16.37 -3.41
CA THR A 397 -12.62 -15.73 -2.24
C THR A 397 -13.30 -16.79 -1.37
N LEU A 398 -13.98 -17.77 -1.98
CA LEU A 398 -14.60 -18.88 -1.27
C LEU A 398 -13.57 -19.71 -0.48
N LEU A 399 -12.44 -20.07 -1.10
CA LEU A 399 -11.37 -20.82 -0.43
C LEU A 399 -10.86 -20.09 0.81
N ASN A 400 -10.56 -18.80 0.70
CA ASN A 400 -10.01 -18.01 1.82
C ASN A 400 -11.03 -17.79 2.95
N VAL A 401 -12.30 -17.55 2.63
CA VAL A 401 -13.37 -17.38 3.63
C VAL A 401 -13.65 -18.71 4.36
N THR A 402 -13.81 -19.79 3.61
CA THR A 402 -14.03 -21.14 4.18
C THR A 402 -12.84 -21.64 5.00
N PHE A 403 -11.62 -21.23 4.65
CA PHE A 403 -10.43 -21.49 5.46
C PHE A 403 -10.53 -20.87 6.86
N ILE A 404 -10.93 -19.60 6.98
CA ILE A 404 -11.17 -18.96 8.29
C ILE A 404 -12.33 -19.62 9.03
N GLN A 405 -13.42 -19.98 8.33
CA GLN A 405 -14.53 -20.71 8.93
C GLN A 405 -14.09 -22.07 9.50
N GLY A 406 -13.25 -22.80 8.77
CA GLY A 406 -12.68 -24.07 9.22
C GLY A 406 -11.80 -23.88 10.47
N LEU A 407 -10.96 -22.85 10.50
CA LEU A 407 -10.16 -22.53 11.69
C LEU A 407 -11.03 -22.15 12.89
N ILE A 408 -12.10 -21.39 12.70
CA ILE A 408 -13.07 -21.08 13.76
C ILE A 408 -13.67 -22.37 14.31
N LEU A 409 -14.17 -23.28 13.46
CA LEU A 409 -14.76 -24.55 13.91
C LEU A 409 -13.75 -25.44 14.65
N ILE A 410 -12.54 -25.59 14.10
CA ILE A 410 -11.48 -26.38 14.73
C ILE A 410 -11.14 -25.79 16.10
N PHE A 411 -10.88 -24.49 16.20
CA PHE A 411 -10.52 -23.86 17.47
C PHE A 411 -11.70 -23.73 18.42
N TYR A 412 -12.94 -23.74 17.95
CA TYR A 412 -14.13 -23.78 18.82
C TYR A 412 -14.18 -25.08 19.63
N ILE A 413 -13.80 -26.20 19.02
CA ILE A 413 -13.83 -27.53 19.64
C ILE A 413 -12.53 -27.82 20.40
N VAL A 414 -11.39 -27.50 19.81
CA VAL A 414 -10.07 -27.81 20.39
C VAL A 414 -9.84 -27.03 21.69
N GLN A 415 -9.56 -27.76 22.77
CA GLN A 415 -9.30 -27.20 24.11
C GLN A 415 -10.35 -26.18 24.57
N HIS A 416 -11.64 -26.43 24.28
CA HIS A 416 -12.76 -25.56 24.66
C HIS A 416 -12.57 -24.08 24.31
N ALA A 417 -12.09 -23.77 23.10
CA ALA A 417 -11.88 -22.41 22.61
C ALA A 417 -10.65 -21.66 23.16
N ALA A 418 -9.70 -22.36 23.79
CA ALA A 418 -8.44 -21.75 24.25
C ALA A 418 -7.68 -21.04 23.13
N PHE A 419 -7.66 -21.61 21.91
CA PHE A 419 -7.01 -21.01 20.74
C PHE A 419 -7.92 -20.06 19.95
N LEU A 420 -9.24 -20.20 20.10
CA LEU A 420 -10.22 -19.38 19.39
C LEU A 420 -10.05 -17.91 19.73
N ARG A 421 -9.79 -17.60 21.01
CA ARG A 421 -9.57 -16.23 21.48
C ARG A 421 -8.43 -15.53 20.72
N PHE A 422 -7.35 -16.24 20.42
CA PHE A 422 -6.20 -15.69 19.70
C PHE A 422 -6.50 -15.47 18.21
N LEU A 423 -7.31 -16.34 17.60
CA LEU A 423 -7.81 -16.14 16.25
C LEU A 423 -8.75 -14.92 16.17
N LEU A 424 -9.62 -14.74 17.16
CA LEU A 424 -10.50 -13.56 17.22
C LEU A 424 -9.70 -12.27 17.44
N LEU A 425 -8.65 -12.29 18.25
CA LEU A 425 -7.72 -11.16 18.39
C LEU A 425 -7.04 -10.81 17.07
N LEU A 426 -6.61 -11.82 16.31
CA LEU A 426 -6.02 -11.67 14.98
C LEU A 426 -7.01 -10.96 14.05
N ILE A 427 -8.20 -11.53 13.88
CA ILE A 427 -9.26 -10.96 13.03
C ILE A 427 -9.66 -9.56 13.53
N GLY A 428 -9.81 -9.38 14.83
CA GLY A 428 -10.18 -8.11 15.47
C GLY A 428 -9.16 -7.01 15.22
N CYS A 429 -7.86 -7.30 15.29
CA CYS A 429 -6.79 -6.35 14.95
C CYS A 429 -6.83 -5.96 13.47
N MET A 430 -7.07 -6.92 12.57
CA MET A 430 -7.21 -6.64 11.13
C MET A 430 -8.42 -5.75 10.84
N ASN A 431 -9.56 -6.02 11.47
CA ASN A 431 -10.79 -5.23 11.32
C ASN A 431 -10.66 -3.84 11.96
N GLY A 432 -10.11 -3.78 13.18
CA GLY A 432 -9.92 -2.53 13.92
C GLY A 432 -8.99 -1.57 13.20
N ALA A 433 -7.93 -2.08 12.56
CA ALA A 433 -6.99 -1.30 11.75
C ALA A 433 -7.35 -1.26 10.24
N SER A 434 -8.54 -1.74 9.85
CA SER A 434 -8.99 -1.82 8.44
C SER A 434 -8.79 -0.52 7.67
N LEU A 435 -9.11 0.62 8.28
CA LEU A 435 -8.89 1.95 7.69
C LEU A 435 -7.41 2.26 7.47
N VAL A 436 -6.53 1.95 8.42
CA VAL A 436 -5.08 2.20 8.28
C VAL A 436 -4.56 1.40 7.08
N TRP A 437 -5.00 0.15 6.95
CA TRP A 437 -4.67 -0.70 5.82
C TRP A 437 -5.23 -0.15 4.49
N ASP A 438 -6.46 0.36 4.51
CA ASP A 438 -7.11 0.96 3.34
C ASP A 438 -6.39 2.23 2.86
N GLN A 439 -5.90 3.06 3.80
CA GLN A 439 -5.09 4.25 3.49
C GLN A 439 -3.68 3.90 2.99
N LEU A 440 -3.07 2.84 3.54
CA LEU A 440 -1.78 2.33 3.06
C LEU A 440 -1.89 1.73 1.66
N ASP A 441 -3.03 1.13 1.31
CA ASP A 441 -3.31 0.55 -0.01
C ASP A 441 -3.78 1.60 -1.05
N ASP A 442 -4.34 2.73 -0.60
CA ASP A 442 -4.76 3.84 -1.47
C ASP A 442 -3.83 5.07 -1.30
N PRO A 443 -2.75 5.18 -2.10
CA PRO A 443 -1.83 6.31 -2.03
C PRO A 443 -2.47 7.67 -2.41
N HIS A 444 -3.67 7.69 -2.97
CA HIS A 444 -4.42 8.94 -3.23
C HIS A 444 -5.06 9.50 -1.97
N SER A 445 -5.36 8.66 -0.98
CA SER A 445 -5.85 9.12 0.33
C SER A 445 -4.79 9.92 1.12
N THR A 446 -3.51 9.68 0.82
CA THR A 446 -2.36 10.23 1.54
C THR A 446 -1.62 11.37 0.81
N THR A 447 -1.96 11.67 -0.45
CA THR A 447 -1.25 12.69 -1.27
C THR A 447 -2.17 13.84 -1.70
N ILE A 448 -1.73 15.11 -1.59
CA ILE A 448 -2.51 16.32 -1.98
C ILE A 448 -2.76 16.36 -3.50
N ASP A 449 -1.94 15.66 -4.26
CA ASP A 449 -1.96 15.69 -5.70
C ASP A 449 -2.89 14.60 -6.26
N ARG A 450 -4.12 14.98 -6.62
CA ARG A 450 -5.01 14.20 -7.51
C ARG A 450 -4.49 14.21 -8.96
N SER A 451 -3.19 14.11 -9.14
CA SER A 451 -2.61 14.03 -10.47
C SER A 451 -3.03 12.69 -11.10
N PRO A 452 -3.60 12.67 -12.31
CA PRO A 452 -3.95 11.45 -13.05
C PRO A 452 -2.74 10.55 -13.41
N SER A 453 -1.55 10.87 -12.91
CA SER A 453 -0.28 10.18 -13.14
C SER A 453 0.12 9.16 -12.06
N VAL A 454 -0.61 9.06 -10.95
CA VAL A 454 -0.42 7.98 -9.95
C VAL A 454 -1.49 6.92 -10.21
N PRO A 455 -1.16 5.72 -10.67
CA PRO A 455 -2.14 4.64 -10.74
C PRO A 455 -2.43 4.15 -9.31
N PRO A 456 -3.71 3.95 -8.95
CA PRO A 456 -4.04 3.45 -7.63
C PRO A 456 -3.55 1.99 -7.53
N GLN A 457 -2.91 1.61 -6.41
CA GLN A 457 -2.56 0.19 -6.16
C GLN A 457 -3.81 -0.68 -5.97
N LYS A 458 -4.93 -0.02 -5.65
CA LYS A 458 -6.26 -0.59 -5.46
C LYS A 458 -7.16 -0.10 -6.61
N ILE A 459 -7.84 -1.02 -7.33
CA ILE A 459 -8.73 -0.61 -8.43
C ILE A 459 -9.96 0.15 -7.91
N ASN A 460 -10.42 -0.19 -6.70
CA ASN A 460 -11.51 0.49 -6.02
C ASN A 460 -10.94 1.62 -5.14
N GLU A 461 -11.51 2.81 -5.24
CA GLU A 461 -11.15 3.94 -4.38
C GLU A 461 -11.43 3.64 -2.90
N SER A 462 -10.69 4.28 -1.99
CA SER A 462 -11.05 4.27 -0.56
C SER A 462 -12.35 5.05 -0.30
N ASP A 463 -13.09 4.67 0.73
CA ASP A 463 -14.31 5.39 1.11
C ASP A 463 -14.00 6.83 1.53
N VAL A 464 -12.79 7.12 2.02
CA VAL A 464 -12.31 8.48 2.30
C VAL A 464 -12.29 9.33 1.02
N CYS A 465 -11.75 8.79 -0.07
CA CYS A 465 -11.72 9.46 -1.37
C CYS A 465 -13.14 9.65 -1.94
N ALA A 466 -14.01 8.65 -1.79
CA ALA A 466 -15.41 8.73 -2.19
C ALA A 466 -16.18 9.78 -1.36
N PHE A 467 -15.94 9.83 -0.05
CA PHE A 467 -16.54 10.79 0.87
C PHE A 467 -16.12 12.22 0.55
N GLN A 468 -14.83 12.44 0.28
CA GLN A 468 -14.30 13.74 -0.11
C GLN A 468 -14.83 14.22 -1.48
N ARG A 469 -15.19 13.31 -2.39
CA ARG A 469 -15.84 13.69 -3.65
C ARG A 469 -17.25 14.25 -3.41
N GLN A 470 -18.00 13.68 -2.47
CA GLN A 470 -19.33 14.17 -2.14
C GLN A 470 -19.30 15.41 -1.22
N TYR A 471 -18.30 15.48 -0.34
CA TYR A 471 -18.12 16.54 0.65
C TYR A 471 -16.75 17.21 0.47
N PRO A 472 -16.58 18.08 -0.53
CA PRO A 472 -15.28 18.63 -0.91
C PRO A 472 -14.75 19.73 0.04
N TRP A 473 -15.45 20.01 1.13
CA TRP A 473 -15.08 21.06 2.09
C TRP A 473 -13.87 20.69 2.97
N LEU A 474 -13.53 19.41 3.07
CA LEU A 474 -12.30 18.93 3.70
C LEU A 474 -11.49 18.04 2.75
N PRO A 475 -10.14 18.17 2.76
CA PRO A 475 -9.26 17.27 2.02
C PRO A 475 -9.36 15.82 2.49
N ALA A 476 -9.06 14.86 1.61
CA ALA A 476 -9.10 13.43 1.91
C ALA A 476 -8.18 13.06 3.08
N GLN A 477 -7.05 13.76 3.25
CA GLN A 477 -6.13 13.51 4.37
C GLN A 477 -6.77 13.84 5.72
N VAL A 478 -7.55 14.92 5.80
CA VAL A 478 -8.19 15.34 7.05
C VAL A 478 -9.27 14.34 7.43
N TRP A 479 -10.08 13.92 6.45
CA TRP A 479 -11.03 12.84 6.66
C TRP A 479 -10.34 11.53 7.07
N GLY A 480 -9.25 11.17 6.38
CA GLY A 480 -8.44 10.01 6.72
C GLY A 480 -7.92 10.07 8.15
N ALA A 481 -7.39 11.22 8.59
CA ALA A 481 -6.90 11.41 9.96
C ALA A 481 -8.02 11.30 11.00
N ILE A 482 -9.19 11.89 10.75
CA ILE A 482 -10.36 11.79 11.66
C ILE A 482 -10.76 10.34 11.86
N TRP A 483 -10.90 9.58 10.76
CA TRP A 483 -11.27 8.18 10.84
C TRP A 483 -10.16 7.34 11.48
N THR A 484 -8.88 7.70 11.28
CA THR A 484 -7.75 6.98 11.89
C THR A 484 -7.74 7.17 13.40
N LEU A 485 -8.02 8.39 13.87
CA LEU A 485 -8.21 8.64 15.30
C LEU A 485 -9.38 7.84 15.87
N PHE A 486 -10.49 7.73 15.14
CA PHE A 486 -11.64 6.90 15.53
C PHE A 486 -11.27 5.41 15.64
N SER A 487 -10.54 4.89 14.66
CA SER A 487 -10.02 3.51 14.64
C SER A 487 -9.08 3.23 15.82
N CYS A 488 -8.12 4.14 16.07
CA CYS A 488 -7.23 4.05 17.24
C CYS A 488 -8.01 4.07 18.55
N ALA A 489 -9.00 4.98 18.68
CA ALA A 489 -9.84 5.06 19.87
C ALA A 489 -10.66 3.76 20.09
N GLY A 490 -11.23 3.17 19.04
CA GLY A 490 -11.95 1.91 19.12
C GLY A 490 -11.05 0.74 19.54
N LEU A 491 -9.83 0.66 19.00
CA LEU A 491 -8.85 -0.36 19.39
C LEU A 491 -8.43 -0.19 20.85
N THR A 492 -8.14 1.04 21.29
CA THR A 492 -7.83 1.34 22.69
C THR A 492 -9.02 1.00 23.60
N ALA A 493 -10.25 1.33 23.21
CA ALA A 493 -11.45 1.01 23.98
C ALA A 493 -11.67 -0.50 24.13
N GLY A 494 -11.47 -1.29 23.06
CA GLY A 494 -11.57 -2.75 23.12
C GLY A 494 -10.54 -3.37 24.07
N ILE A 495 -9.30 -2.87 24.04
CA ILE A 495 -8.22 -3.33 24.93
C ILE A 495 -8.49 -2.93 26.38
N LEU A 496 -8.78 -1.65 26.65
CA LEU A 496 -9.06 -1.16 28.00
C LEU A 496 -10.30 -1.83 28.60
N GLY A 497 -11.37 -1.98 27.81
CA GLY A 497 -12.56 -2.71 28.20
C GLY A 497 -12.22 -4.16 28.57
N GLY A 498 -11.39 -4.83 27.79
CA GLY A 498 -10.95 -6.20 28.08
C GLY A 498 -10.15 -6.29 29.39
N ILE A 499 -9.25 -5.33 29.62
CA ILE A 499 -8.44 -5.24 30.83
C ILE A 499 -9.30 -5.00 32.09
N VAL A 500 -10.34 -4.17 31.97
CA VAL A 500 -11.22 -3.84 33.10
C VAL A 500 -12.23 -4.97 33.37
N CYS A 501 -12.80 -5.57 32.33
CA CYS A 501 -13.88 -6.55 32.48
C CYS A 501 -13.41 -7.98 32.76
N PHE A 502 -12.23 -8.41 32.28
CA PHE A 502 -11.81 -9.81 32.35
C PHE A 502 -10.51 -9.99 33.13
N LYS A 503 -10.62 -10.31 34.43
CA LYS A 503 -9.47 -10.54 35.33
C LYS A 503 -9.19 -12.03 35.61
N ASN A 504 -10.00 -12.93 35.07
CA ASN A 504 -9.94 -14.37 35.36
C ASN A 504 -8.64 -15.00 34.84
N ASP A 505 -8.09 -15.94 35.62
CA ASP A 505 -6.91 -16.72 35.20
C ASP A 505 -7.28 -17.81 34.18
N PHE A 506 -6.30 -18.34 33.46
CA PHE A 506 -6.49 -19.33 32.39
C PHE A 506 -7.32 -20.55 32.80
N ALA A 507 -7.07 -21.07 34.00
CA ALA A 507 -7.81 -22.22 34.52
C ALA A 507 -9.30 -21.89 34.72
N GLN A 508 -9.59 -20.73 35.32
CA GLN A 508 -10.96 -20.27 35.55
C GLN A 508 -11.70 -20.03 34.22
N GLN A 509 -11.06 -19.37 33.26
CA GLN A 509 -11.64 -19.15 31.93
C GLN A 509 -11.97 -20.47 31.21
N TYR A 510 -11.11 -21.48 31.37
CA TYR A 510 -11.32 -22.81 30.78
C TYR A 510 -12.54 -23.51 31.39
N PHE A 511 -12.68 -23.49 32.72
CA PHE A 511 -13.86 -24.06 33.38
C PHE A 511 -15.14 -23.30 33.01
N ASP A 512 -15.10 -21.97 32.97
CA ASP A 512 -16.25 -21.16 32.57
C ASP A 512 -16.65 -21.43 31.10
N ALA A 513 -15.68 -21.66 30.21
CA ALA A 513 -15.94 -22.02 28.82
C ALA A 513 -16.58 -23.41 28.66
N GLN A 514 -16.34 -24.36 29.58
CA GLN A 514 -17.00 -25.67 29.57
C GLN A 514 -18.50 -25.57 29.86
N THR A 515 -18.93 -24.56 30.62
CA THR A 515 -20.35 -24.36 30.96
C THR A 515 -21.20 -23.87 29.78
N PHE A 516 -20.58 -23.33 28.74
CA PHE A 516 -21.26 -22.73 27.59
C PHE A 516 -21.10 -23.58 26.33
N LEU A 517 -22.21 -24.23 25.92
CA LEU A 517 -22.35 -25.19 24.82
C LEU A 517 -21.29 -26.32 24.84
N PRO A 518 -21.67 -27.59 25.04
CA PRO A 518 -20.70 -28.69 25.04
C PRO A 518 -20.02 -28.77 23.68
N THR A 519 -18.69 -28.85 23.71
CA THR A 519 -17.79 -28.97 22.54
C THR A 519 -16.97 -30.22 22.65
#